data_AF-A0A813DPJ1-F1
#
_entry.id   AF-A0A813DPJ1-F1
#
_cell.length_a   1.000
_cell.length_b   1.000
_cell.length_c   1.000
_cell.angle_alpha   90.00
_cell.angle_beta   90.00
_cell.angle_gamma   90.00
#
_symmetry.space_group_name_H-M   'P 1'
#
loop_
_entity.id
_entity.type
_entity.pdbx_description
1 polymer ?
#
loop_
_entity_poly.entity_id
_entity_poly.type
_entity_poly.pdbx_seq_one_letter_code
_entity_poly.pdbx_strand_id
1 'polypeptide(L)'
;SCLVAKVHWEAETDSFVVAYLSASQVLPERIHVSEAHRLRFCPESVRSLLRPELQMPQASDSYAYRILTGIDENLKIGQGVELQWKMQLGSPFGWWYGTLEDLQHHSDGKTATATMVFSHFPRHSRWHRLHVIVGDGTLHRCSIGGHHGGLRSVSEAEKRQWMQFFPKAPVVF
;
A
#
# COMPACT_ATOMS: atom_id res chain seq x y z
N SER A 1 -5.00 -0.32 5.43
CA SER A 1 -4.55 0.55 4.33
C SER A 1 -3.50 1.48 4.88
N CYS A 2 -2.35 1.61 4.21
CA CYS A 2 -1.21 2.37 4.69
C CYS A 2 -0.90 3.48 3.68
N LEU A 3 -1.15 4.73 4.08
CA LEU A 3 -0.80 5.92 3.31
C LEU A 3 0.59 6.37 3.73
N VAL A 4 1.50 6.50 2.77
CA VAL A 4 2.76 7.18 3.03
C VAL A 4 2.42 8.61 3.45
N ALA A 5 2.94 9.07 4.58
CA ALA A 5 2.67 10.40 5.09
C ALA A 5 4.00 11.11 5.37
N LYS A 6 4.07 12.39 5.04
CA LYS A 6 5.12 13.27 5.53
C LYS A 6 4.65 13.87 6.84
N VAL A 7 5.47 13.74 7.88
CA VAL A 7 5.18 14.25 9.21
C VAL A 7 6.28 15.26 9.55
N HIS A 8 5.89 16.45 9.97
CA HIS A 8 6.82 17.40 10.60
C HIS A 8 6.23 17.89 11.92
N TRP A 9 7.09 18.44 12.76
CA TRP A 9 6.73 18.95 14.08
C TRP A 9 6.55 20.47 14.01
N GLU A 10 5.47 20.97 14.62
CA GLU A 10 5.19 22.39 14.77
C GLU A 10 5.18 22.75 16.26
N ALA A 11 6.20 23.47 16.71
CA ALA A 11 6.41 23.76 18.14
C ALA A 11 5.41 24.78 18.71
N GLU A 12 4.90 25.72 17.88
CA GLU A 12 3.95 26.75 18.33
C GLU A 12 2.62 26.16 18.79
N THR A 13 2.22 25.01 18.23
CA THR A 13 0.93 24.37 18.49
C THR A 13 1.07 22.98 19.13
N ASP A 14 2.29 22.60 19.54
CA ASP A 14 2.61 21.30 20.14
C ASP A 14 2.02 20.11 19.35
N SER A 15 2.13 20.19 18.01
CA SER A 15 1.42 19.31 17.10
C SER A 15 2.30 18.76 15.98
N PHE A 16 1.97 17.56 15.55
CA PHE A 16 2.45 16.96 14.31
C PHE A 16 1.57 17.41 13.15
N VAL A 17 2.19 17.92 12.09
CA VAL A 17 1.48 18.22 10.85
C VAL A 17 1.75 17.09 9.87
N VAL A 18 0.68 16.38 9.53
CA VAL A 18 0.69 15.17 8.72
C VAL A 18 0.12 15.48 7.35
N ALA A 19 0.99 15.50 6.36
CA ALA A 19 0.60 15.56 4.96
C ALA A 19 0.59 14.13 4.41
N TYR A 20 -0.61 13.55 4.33
CA TYR A 20 -0.78 12.26 3.67
C TYR A 20 -0.53 12.41 2.18
N LEU A 21 0.31 11.54 1.61
CA LEU A 21 0.38 11.38 0.17
C LEU A 21 -0.94 10.75 -0.27
N SER A 22 -1.84 11.62 -0.71
CA SER A 22 -3.18 11.26 -1.11
C SER A 22 -3.43 11.67 -2.55
N ALA A 23 -4.25 10.83 -3.13
CA ALA A 23 -5.07 10.99 -4.30
C ALA A 23 -5.67 12.37 -4.61
N SER A 24 -6.27 12.95 -3.59
CA SER A 24 -6.96 14.23 -3.64
C SER A 24 -6.20 15.18 -2.75
N GLN A 25 -6.38 16.49 -2.96
CA GLN A 25 -5.85 17.47 -2.02
C GLN A 25 -6.50 17.23 -0.66
N VAL A 26 -5.76 16.57 0.22
CA VAL A 26 -6.11 16.40 1.63
C VAL A 26 -5.33 17.47 2.36
N LEU A 27 -6.04 18.37 3.02
CA LEU A 27 -5.39 19.37 3.86
C LEU A 27 -4.57 18.63 4.92
N PRO A 28 -3.34 19.12 5.22
CA PRO A 28 -2.54 18.53 6.27
C PRO A 28 -3.35 18.42 7.56
N GLU A 29 -3.33 17.23 8.15
CA GLU A 29 -3.95 17.00 9.44
C GLU A 29 -2.99 17.46 10.53
N ARG A 30 -3.48 18.30 11.45
CA ARG A 30 -2.71 18.68 12.64
C ARG A 30 -3.13 17.76 13.79
N ILE A 31 -2.19 16.99 14.31
CA ILE A 31 -2.38 16.02 15.39
C ILE A 31 -1.60 16.51 16.60
N HIS A 32 -2.30 16.93 17.65
CA HIS A 32 -1.65 17.36 18.89
C HIS A 32 -0.82 16.23 19.51
N VAL A 33 0.24 16.53 20.27
CA VAL A 33 1.13 15.52 20.84
C VAL A 33 0.41 14.51 21.72
N SER A 34 -0.65 14.93 22.43
CA SER A 34 -1.51 14.04 23.24
C SER A 34 -2.24 12.99 22.39
N GLU A 35 -2.38 13.23 21.10
CA GLU A 35 -3.01 12.34 20.13
C GLU A 35 -2.00 11.64 19.21
N ALA A 36 -0.70 11.61 19.57
CA ALA A 36 0.36 11.01 18.75
C ALA A 36 0.10 9.54 18.35
N HIS A 37 -0.74 8.82 19.09
CA HIS A 37 -1.22 7.47 18.74
C HIS A 37 -1.95 7.42 17.37
N ARG A 38 -2.47 8.56 16.89
CA ARG A 38 -3.08 8.71 15.55
C ARG A 38 -2.05 8.74 14.42
N LEU A 39 -0.77 8.93 14.70
CA LEU A 39 0.33 8.79 13.73
C LEU A 39 0.59 7.32 13.44
N ARG A 40 -0.31 6.73 12.65
CA ARG A 40 -0.32 5.29 12.33
C ARG A 40 0.93 4.83 11.56
N PHE A 41 1.75 5.76 11.05
CA PHE A 41 2.84 5.47 10.10
C PHE A 41 4.16 6.22 10.38
N CYS A 42 4.37 6.75 11.59
CA CYS A 42 5.64 7.34 12.03
C CYS A 42 6.12 6.64 13.31
N PRO A 43 7.17 5.79 13.26
CA PRO A 43 7.69 5.09 14.44
C PRO A 43 8.13 6.07 15.54
N GLU A 44 7.97 5.69 16.82
CA GLU A 44 8.33 6.52 17.98
C GLU A 44 9.78 7.06 17.89
N SER A 45 10.71 6.23 17.40
CA SER A 45 12.12 6.57 17.23
C SER A 45 12.38 7.62 16.14
N VAL A 46 11.45 7.81 15.19
CA VAL A 46 11.52 8.83 14.14
C VAL A 46 10.83 10.11 14.59
N ARG A 47 9.78 10.02 15.41
CA ARG A 47 9.04 11.18 15.95
C ARG A 47 9.94 12.12 16.75
N SER A 48 10.81 11.56 17.58
CA SER A 48 11.77 12.31 18.40
C SER A 48 12.86 13.01 17.59
N LEU A 49 12.98 12.70 16.29
CA LEU A 49 13.97 13.28 15.37
C LEU A 49 13.37 14.32 14.41
N LEU A 50 12.05 14.50 14.40
CA LEU A 50 11.37 15.49 13.56
C LEU A 50 11.70 16.91 14.07
N ARG A 51 12.61 17.59 13.38
CA ARG A 51 12.93 19.02 13.62
C ARG A 51 12.09 19.94 12.73
N PRO A 52 11.91 21.23 13.10
CA PRO A 52 10.92 22.12 12.48
C PRO A 52 11.18 22.55 11.03
N GLU A 53 12.24 22.09 10.36
CA GLU A 53 12.70 22.73 9.13
C GLU A 53 12.96 21.71 8.01
N LEU A 54 11.90 21.28 7.34
CA LEU A 54 11.98 20.77 5.97
C LEU A 54 10.87 21.40 5.14
N GLN A 55 11.29 22.35 4.31
CA GLN A 55 10.49 23.10 3.33
C GLN A 55 9.44 22.23 2.62
N MET A 56 8.21 22.72 2.50
CA MET A 56 7.16 22.05 1.75
C MET A 56 7.60 21.88 0.28
N PRO A 57 7.63 20.66 -0.28
CA PRO A 57 7.77 20.50 -1.71
C PRO A 57 6.45 20.85 -2.40
N GLN A 58 6.51 21.71 -3.42
CA GLN A 58 5.40 21.96 -4.33
C GLN A 58 5.10 20.68 -5.13
N ALA A 59 3.82 20.31 -5.23
CA ALA A 59 3.39 19.21 -6.08
C ALA A 59 3.68 19.54 -7.55
N SER A 60 4.36 18.66 -8.29
CA SER A 60 4.63 18.84 -9.71
C SER A 60 3.44 18.39 -10.57
N ASP A 61 3.32 18.92 -11.79
CA ASP A 61 2.27 18.65 -12.79
C ASP A 61 2.19 17.18 -13.31
N SER A 62 2.89 16.24 -12.68
CA SER A 62 2.84 14.80 -12.94
C SER A 62 2.55 14.06 -11.62
N TYR A 63 1.30 14.06 -11.18
CA TYR A 63 0.92 13.31 -9.97
C TYR A 63 -0.46 12.67 -10.08
N ALA A 64 -0.46 11.36 -10.25
CA ALA A 64 -1.67 10.56 -10.06
C ALA A 64 -1.27 9.15 -9.59
N TYR A 65 -1.23 8.89 -8.27
CA TYR A 65 -1.34 7.51 -7.73
C TYR A 65 -0.37 6.46 -8.30
N ARG A 66 0.93 6.76 -8.42
CA ARG A 66 1.95 5.98 -9.14
C ARG A 66 1.79 4.45 -9.00
N ILE A 67 1.25 3.86 -10.07
CA ILE A 67 1.10 2.42 -10.26
C ILE A 67 2.49 1.83 -10.49
N LEU A 68 2.79 0.68 -9.90
CA LEU A 68 4.07 0.02 -10.18
C LEU A 68 4.13 -0.34 -11.68
N THR A 69 5.22 0.08 -12.32
CA THR A 69 5.56 -0.25 -13.71
C THR A 69 6.54 -1.40 -13.73
N GLY A 70 6.49 -2.23 -14.76
CA GLY A 70 7.32 -3.42 -14.88
C GLY A 70 6.92 -4.54 -13.91
N ILE A 71 7.54 -5.69 -14.10
CA ILE A 71 7.36 -6.87 -13.27
C ILE A 71 8.57 -6.94 -12.34
N ASP A 72 8.33 -7.01 -11.03
CA ASP A 72 9.42 -7.15 -10.06
C ASP A 72 10.14 -8.50 -10.27
N GLU A 73 11.44 -8.42 -10.56
CA GLU A 73 12.30 -9.58 -10.84
C GLU A 73 12.44 -10.54 -9.65
N ASN A 74 12.12 -10.08 -8.44
CA ASN A 74 12.17 -10.89 -7.22
C ASN A 74 10.87 -11.63 -6.92
N LEU A 75 9.84 -11.53 -7.77
CA LEU A 75 8.62 -12.29 -7.61
C LEU A 75 8.90 -13.80 -7.75
N LYS A 76 8.53 -14.56 -6.72
CA LYS A 76 8.70 -16.01 -6.68
C LYS A 76 7.41 -16.69 -6.25
N ILE A 77 7.03 -17.71 -7.00
CA ILE A 77 5.88 -18.57 -6.65
C ILE A 77 6.06 -19.13 -5.24
N GLY A 78 5.01 -19.09 -4.44
CA GLY A 78 4.97 -19.47 -3.03
C GLY A 78 5.40 -18.38 -2.04
N GLN A 79 5.88 -17.22 -2.51
CA GLN A 79 6.31 -16.14 -1.63
C GLN A 79 5.23 -15.10 -1.35
N GLY A 80 5.44 -14.36 -0.25
CA GLY A 80 4.61 -13.22 0.12
C GLY A 80 4.80 -12.08 -0.88
N VAL A 81 3.70 -11.45 -1.26
CA VAL A 81 3.64 -10.34 -2.20
C VAL A 81 2.63 -9.29 -1.73
N GLU A 82 2.82 -8.05 -2.18
CA GLU A 82 1.94 -6.93 -1.88
C GLU A 82 1.29 -6.38 -3.15
N LEU A 83 -0.04 -6.37 -3.15
CA LEU A 83 -0.87 -5.83 -4.22
C LEU A 83 -1.28 -4.38 -3.93
N GLN A 84 -1.14 -3.50 -4.91
CA GLN A 84 -1.81 -2.20 -4.91
C GLN A 84 -3.31 -2.37 -5.19
N TRP A 85 -4.18 -2.03 -4.24
CA TRP A 85 -5.64 -2.10 -4.43
C TRP A 85 -6.36 -0.84 -3.91
N LYS A 86 -7.39 -0.39 -4.61
CA LYS A 86 -8.25 0.73 -4.20
C LYS A 86 -9.70 0.54 -4.63
N MET A 87 -10.64 1.01 -3.82
CA MET A 87 -12.07 0.92 -4.15
C MET A 87 -12.46 1.94 -5.24
N GLN A 88 -12.07 3.20 -5.09
CA GLN A 88 -12.45 4.29 -6.00
C GLN A 88 -11.23 4.87 -6.72
N LEU A 89 -11.41 5.38 -7.94
CA LEU A 89 -10.32 5.97 -8.74
C LEU A 89 -9.61 7.11 -8.00
N GLY A 90 -10.39 7.96 -7.33
CA GLY A 90 -9.91 9.08 -6.53
C GLY A 90 -9.44 8.72 -5.13
N SER A 91 -9.31 7.43 -4.79
CA SER A 91 -8.77 7.01 -3.49
C SER A 91 -7.31 6.59 -3.60
N PRO A 92 -6.49 6.80 -2.56
CA PRO A 92 -5.14 6.28 -2.55
C PRO A 92 -5.14 4.74 -2.54
N PHE A 93 -4.04 4.13 -2.99
CA PHE A 93 -3.88 2.69 -2.88
C PHE A 93 -3.70 2.26 -1.42
N GLY A 94 -4.36 1.17 -1.05
CA GLY A 94 -3.93 0.32 0.04
C GLY A 94 -3.04 -0.81 -0.48
N TRP A 95 -2.20 -1.33 0.40
CA TRP A 95 -1.42 -2.54 0.14
C TRP A 95 -2.13 -3.74 0.74
N TRP A 96 -2.26 -4.80 -0.05
CA TRP A 96 -2.85 -6.07 0.37
C TRP A 96 -1.80 -7.15 0.29
N TYR A 97 -1.53 -7.79 1.41
CA TYR A 97 -0.58 -8.90 1.49
C TYR A 97 -1.26 -10.22 1.14
N GLY A 98 -0.65 -10.97 0.22
CA GLY A 98 -1.06 -12.31 -0.17
C GLY A 98 0.15 -13.17 -0.53
N THR A 99 -0.10 -14.37 -1.03
CA THR A 99 0.92 -15.28 -1.55
C THR A 99 0.80 -15.39 -3.06
N LEU A 100 1.92 -15.34 -3.77
CA LEU A 100 1.95 -15.55 -5.22
C LEU A 100 1.80 -17.05 -5.49
N GLU A 101 0.75 -17.45 -6.20
CA GLU A 101 0.50 -18.84 -6.56
C GLU A 101 0.99 -19.15 -7.98
N ASP A 102 0.82 -18.21 -8.91
CA ASP A 102 1.21 -18.38 -10.31
C ASP A 102 1.59 -17.02 -10.93
N LEU A 103 2.49 -17.04 -11.93
CA LEU A 103 2.91 -15.85 -12.67
C LEU A 103 3.13 -16.21 -14.14
N GLN A 104 2.25 -15.72 -15.01
CA GLN A 104 2.27 -16.00 -16.43
C GLN A 104 2.64 -14.73 -17.22
N HIS A 105 3.84 -14.71 -17.79
CA HIS A 105 4.28 -13.63 -18.65
C HIS A 105 3.50 -13.62 -19.97
N HIS A 106 3.07 -12.44 -20.39
CA HIS A 106 2.41 -12.25 -21.67
C HIS A 106 3.44 -12.20 -22.80
N SER A 107 2.99 -12.42 -24.04
CA SER A 107 3.86 -12.42 -25.22
C SER A 107 4.51 -11.07 -25.53
N ASP A 108 4.04 -9.98 -24.90
CA ASP A 108 4.61 -8.65 -25.04
C ASP A 108 5.93 -8.46 -24.28
N GLY A 109 6.29 -9.39 -23.39
CA GLY A 109 7.49 -9.35 -22.55
C GLY A 109 7.47 -8.23 -21.49
N LYS A 110 6.36 -7.51 -21.34
CA LYS A 110 6.23 -6.34 -20.46
C LYS A 110 5.21 -6.56 -19.36
N THR A 111 4.20 -7.38 -19.62
CA THR A 111 3.10 -7.64 -18.70
C THR A 111 3.04 -9.10 -18.29
N ALA A 112 2.37 -9.35 -17.17
CA ALA A 112 2.09 -10.69 -16.68
C ALA A 112 0.75 -10.74 -15.98
N THR A 113 0.14 -11.92 -16.00
CA THR A 113 -0.98 -12.26 -15.10
C THR A 113 -0.42 -12.98 -13.89
N ALA A 114 -0.59 -12.37 -12.71
CA ALA A 114 -0.27 -12.99 -11.43
C ALA A 114 -1.54 -13.55 -10.80
N THR A 115 -1.46 -14.76 -10.25
CA THR A 115 -2.50 -15.35 -9.40
C THR A 115 -2.07 -15.22 -7.95
N MET A 116 -2.85 -14.52 -7.15
CA MET A 116 -2.60 -14.29 -5.73
C MET A 116 -3.60 -15.03 -4.86
N VAL A 117 -3.13 -15.56 -3.74
CA VAL A 117 -3.95 -16.21 -2.72
C VAL A 117 -3.92 -15.43 -1.41
N PHE A 118 -5.09 -15.18 -0.85
CA PHE A 118 -5.32 -14.52 0.43
C PHE A 118 -5.91 -15.54 1.40
N SER A 119 -5.03 -16.32 2.04
CA SER A 119 -5.39 -17.47 2.88
C SER A 119 -6.20 -17.14 4.14
N HIS A 120 -6.27 -15.86 4.52
CA HIS A 120 -7.13 -15.39 5.61
C HIS A 120 -8.62 -15.36 5.24
N PHE A 121 -8.95 -15.47 3.94
CA PHE A 121 -10.32 -15.66 3.48
C PHE A 121 -10.62 -17.15 3.21
N PRO A 122 -11.87 -17.61 3.42
CA PRO A 122 -12.27 -18.98 3.11
C PRO A 122 -12.07 -19.32 1.63
N ARG A 123 -11.68 -20.56 1.30
CA ARG A 123 -11.36 -20.98 -0.09
C ARG A 123 -12.47 -20.72 -1.11
N HIS A 124 -13.73 -20.75 -0.69
CA HIS A 124 -14.89 -20.50 -1.54
C HIS A 124 -15.19 -19.00 -1.70
N SER A 125 -14.52 -18.12 -0.95
CA SER A 125 -14.68 -16.68 -1.07
C SER A 125 -14.04 -16.18 -2.35
N ARG A 126 -14.71 -15.24 -3.02
CA ARG A 126 -14.15 -14.51 -4.17
C ARG A 126 -12.88 -13.73 -3.83
N TRP A 127 -12.64 -13.48 -2.54
CA TRP A 127 -11.49 -12.73 -2.02
C TRP A 127 -10.28 -13.65 -1.78
N HIS A 128 -10.47 -14.97 -1.80
CA HIS A 128 -9.41 -15.93 -1.53
C HIS A 128 -8.38 -15.98 -2.64
N ARG A 129 -8.79 -15.86 -3.90
CA ARG A 129 -7.92 -16.03 -5.06
C ARG A 129 -8.22 -14.96 -6.10
N LEU A 130 -7.23 -14.15 -6.45
CA LEU A 130 -7.35 -13.06 -7.41
C LEU A 130 -6.38 -13.24 -8.57
N HIS A 131 -6.84 -12.91 -9.78
CA HIS A 131 -6.00 -12.77 -10.95
C HIS A 131 -5.82 -11.28 -11.23
N VAL A 132 -4.56 -10.84 -11.36
CA VAL A 132 -4.22 -9.43 -11.58
C VAL A 132 -3.22 -9.31 -12.72
N ILE A 133 -3.42 -8.31 -13.58
CA ILE A 133 -2.47 -7.92 -14.62
C ILE A 133 -1.48 -6.90 -14.04
N VAL A 134 -0.19 -7.10 -14.29
CA VAL A 134 0.87 -6.23 -13.78
C VAL A 134 1.88 -5.90 -14.89
N GLY A 135 2.60 -4.80 -14.73
CA GLY A 135 3.75 -4.44 -15.57
C GLY A 135 3.55 -3.24 -16.49
N ASP A 136 2.32 -2.96 -16.91
CA ASP A 136 2.03 -1.86 -17.84
C ASP A 136 1.91 -0.48 -17.18
N GLY A 137 1.95 -0.41 -15.85
CA GLY A 137 1.76 0.85 -15.13
C GLY A 137 0.34 1.39 -15.22
N THR A 138 -0.64 0.55 -15.62
CA THR A 138 -2.03 0.97 -15.76
C THR A 138 -2.91 0.42 -14.65
N LEU A 139 -4.06 1.07 -14.43
CA LEU A 139 -5.01 0.68 -13.41
C LEU A 139 -6.02 -0.27 -14.01
N HIS A 140 -6.17 -1.44 -13.41
CA HIS A 140 -7.06 -2.48 -13.89
C HIS A 140 -8.25 -2.66 -12.95
N ARG A 141 -9.40 -3.07 -13.50
CA ARG A 141 -10.57 -3.45 -12.71
C ARG A 141 -10.31 -4.78 -12.01
N CYS A 142 -10.67 -4.86 -10.73
CA CYS A 142 -10.52 -6.09 -9.96
C CYS A 142 -11.85 -6.86 -9.90
N SER A 143 -11.79 -8.20 -9.97
CA SER A 143 -12.97 -9.08 -9.96
C SER A 143 -13.78 -9.01 -8.66
N ILE A 144 -13.15 -8.61 -7.55
CA ILE A 144 -13.82 -8.38 -6.25
C ILE A 144 -14.35 -6.95 -6.09
N GLY A 145 -14.37 -6.18 -7.17
CA GLY A 145 -14.69 -4.75 -7.14
C GLY A 145 -13.46 -3.88 -6.89
N GLY A 146 -13.62 -2.59 -7.12
CA GLY A 146 -12.52 -1.64 -7.09
C GLY A 146 -11.54 -1.83 -8.25
N HIS A 147 -10.28 -1.54 -7.98
CA HIS A 147 -9.20 -1.51 -8.95
C HIS A 147 -7.89 -1.98 -8.33
N HIS A 148 -7.02 -2.57 -9.14
CA HIS A 148 -5.66 -2.90 -8.75
C HIS A 148 -4.63 -2.20 -9.64
N GLY A 149 -3.46 -1.97 -9.06
CA GLY A 149 -2.27 -1.51 -9.75
C GLY A 149 -1.31 -2.67 -9.96
N GLY A 150 -0.05 -2.48 -9.57
CA GLY A 150 0.97 -3.51 -9.68
C GLY A 150 1.20 -4.32 -8.41
N LEU A 151 2.20 -5.19 -8.49
CA LEU A 151 2.59 -6.18 -7.49
C LEU A 151 4.07 -6.01 -7.16
N ARG A 152 4.45 -6.21 -5.89
CA ARG A 152 5.85 -6.29 -5.47
C ARG A 152 6.11 -7.50 -4.59
N SER A 153 7.35 -7.99 -4.63
CA SER A 153 7.87 -8.96 -3.67
C SER A 153 7.94 -8.35 -2.27
N VAL A 154 7.81 -9.20 -1.26
CA VAL A 154 7.88 -8.82 0.15
C VAL A 154 9.07 -9.55 0.78
N SER A 155 9.95 -8.78 1.43
CA SER A 155 11.08 -9.36 2.18
C SER A 155 10.61 -10.13 3.41
N GLU A 156 11.45 -11.02 3.94
CA GLU A 156 11.13 -11.74 5.18
C GLU A 156 10.92 -10.80 6.39
N ALA A 157 11.57 -9.63 6.41
CA ALA A 157 11.36 -8.63 7.45
C ALA A 157 9.96 -7.99 7.37
N GLU A 158 9.54 -7.57 6.17
CA GLU A 158 8.20 -7.01 5.93
C GLU A 158 7.11 -8.06 6.14
N LYS A 159 7.35 -9.31 5.71
CA LYS A 159 6.44 -10.43 6.00
C LYS A 159 6.22 -10.57 7.50
N ARG A 160 7.28 -10.54 8.32
CA ARG A 160 7.15 -10.59 9.79
C ARG A 160 6.30 -9.44 10.32
N GLN A 161 6.43 -8.24 9.76
CA GLN A 161 5.58 -7.10 10.14
C GLN A 161 4.11 -7.35 9.78
N TRP A 162 3.83 -7.83 8.56
CA TRP A 162 2.46 -8.19 8.16
C TRP A 162 1.83 -9.22 9.08
N MET A 163 2.59 -10.24 9.49
CA MET A 163 2.10 -11.30 10.36
C MET A 163 1.69 -10.80 11.75
N GLN A 164 2.15 -9.63 12.20
CA GLN A 164 1.70 -9.03 13.46
C GLN A 164 0.25 -8.55 13.41
N PHE A 165 -0.23 -8.18 12.22
CA PHE A 165 -1.58 -7.64 12.00
C PHE A 165 -2.52 -8.65 11.33
N PHE A 166 -1.99 -9.78 10.88
CA PHE A 166 -2.76 -10.78 10.16
C PHE A 166 -3.76 -11.48 11.10
N PRO A 167 -4.97 -11.83 10.61
CA PRO A 167 -5.93 -12.58 11.40
C PRO A 167 -5.33 -13.90 11.88
N LYS A 168 -5.42 -14.16 13.19
CA LYS A 168 -4.95 -15.42 13.80
C LYS A 168 -5.89 -16.60 13.52
N ALA A 169 -7.09 -16.31 13.03
CA ALA A 169 -8.08 -17.27 12.56
C ALA A 169 -8.66 -16.79 11.22
N PRO A 170 -9.11 -17.70 10.34
CA PRO A 170 -9.78 -17.32 9.10
C PRO A 170 -11.00 -16.43 9.37
N VAL A 171 -11.22 -15.45 8.49
CA VAL A 171 -12.43 -14.61 8.56
C VAL A 171 -13.64 -15.47 8.20
N VAL A 172 -14.63 -15.55 9.10
CA VAL A 172 -15.90 -16.26 8.89
C VAL A 172 -16.95 -15.23 8.48
N PHE A 173 -17.72 -15.51 7.43
CA PHE A 173 -18.82 -14.67 6.94
C PHE A 173 -20.14 -15.42 7.08
#